data_AF-A0A357IRV4-F1
#
_entry.id   AF-A0A357IRV4-F1
#
_cell.length_a   1.000
_cell.length_b   1.000
_cell.length_c   1.000
_cell.angle_alpha   90.00
_cell.angle_beta   90.00
_cell.angle_gamma   90.00
#
_symmetry.space_group_name_H-M   'P 1'
#
loop_
_entity.id
_entity.type
_entity.pdbx_description
1 polymer ?
#
loop_
_entity_poly.entity_id
_entity_poly.type
_entity_poly.pdbx_seq_one_letter_code
_entity_poly.pdbx_strand_id
1 'polypeptide(L)'
;MIKPIFQFRLPKEAKEIREEVFVKEQGFADEFDEIDSRSWHLVLYLDQTPIATGRVYEEDPETYRIGRICVRKPFRGQSVGTYVVKFLCNKAISLGARKAVLLAQL
;
A
#
# COMPACT_ATOMS: atom_id res chain seq x y z
N MET A 1 -11.92 -14.21 4.90
CA MET A 1 -11.15 -14.33 3.63
C MET A 1 -10.43 -13.02 3.35
N ILE A 2 -9.19 -13.03 2.83
CA ILE A 2 -8.47 -11.79 2.46
C ILE A 2 -9.00 -11.28 1.12
N LYS A 3 -9.49 -10.03 1.09
CA LYS A 3 -10.01 -9.37 -0.12
C LYS A 3 -9.19 -8.12 -0.44
N PRO A 4 -8.60 -8.01 -1.65
CA PRO A 4 -7.95 -6.80 -2.10
C PRO A 4 -8.96 -5.82 -2.69
N ILE A 5 -8.87 -4.54 -2.31
CA ILE A 5 -9.62 -3.44 -2.92
C ILE A 5 -8.62 -2.38 -3.37
N PHE A 6 -8.69 -2.00 -4.65
CA PHE A 6 -7.89 -0.92 -5.22
C PHE A 6 -8.73 0.33 -5.44
N GLN A 7 -8.19 1.48 -5.05
CA GLN A 7 -8.79 2.79 -5.31
C GLN A 7 -7.73 3.72 -5.88
N PHE A 8 -8.13 4.57 -6.83
CA PHE A 8 -7.28 5.65 -7.32
C PHE A 8 -7.45 6.86 -6.42
N ARG A 9 -6.34 7.46 -5.96
CA ARG A 9 -6.25 8.38 -4.79
C ARG A 9 -6.34 7.67 -3.44
N LEU A 10 -5.85 8.34 -2.40
CA LEU A 10 -5.76 7.81 -1.04
C LEU A 10 -7.15 7.63 -0.40
N PRO A 11 -7.62 6.39 -0.17
CA PRO A 11 -8.87 6.16 0.54
C PRO A 11 -8.69 6.32 2.05
N LYS A 12 -9.82 6.51 2.74
CA LYS A 12 -9.85 6.74 4.19
C LYS A 12 -9.18 5.62 4.97
N GLU A 13 -9.44 4.36 4.60
CA GLU A 13 -8.94 3.20 5.34
C GLU A 13 -7.43 3.01 5.17
N ALA A 14 -6.90 3.29 3.98
CA ALA A 14 -5.45 3.32 3.76
C ALA A 14 -4.79 4.43 4.59
N LYS A 15 -5.43 5.61 4.67
CA LYS A 15 -4.97 6.72 5.50
C LYS A 15 -4.91 6.32 6.98
N GLU A 16 -5.99 5.75 7.50
CA GLU A 16 -6.09 5.31 8.90
C GLU A 16 -5.01 4.28 9.26
N ILE A 17 -4.76 3.29 8.39
CA ILE A 17 -3.70 2.29 8.62
C ILE A 17 -2.32 2.95 8.64
N ARG A 18 -2.04 3.87 7.70
CA ARG A 18 -0.76 4.59 7.63
C ARG A 18 -0.54 5.48 8.85
N GLU A 19 -1.57 6.19 9.32
CA GLU A 19 -1.48 6.96 10.57
C GLU A 19 -1.21 6.07 11.77
N GLU A 20 -1.84 4.91 11.87
CA GLU A 20 -1.59 3.97 12.96
C GLU A 20 -0.15 3.46 12.98
N VAL A 21 0.37 3.05 11.83
CA VAL A 21 1.69 2.40 11.74
C VAL A 21 2.82 3.43 11.68
N PHE A 22 2.77 4.37 10.73
CA PHE A 22 3.88 5.29 10.51
C PHE A 22 3.87 6.44 11.52
N VAL A 23 2.71 7.03 11.83
CA VAL A 23 2.64 8.18 12.74
C VAL A 23 2.63 7.75 14.20
N LYS A 24 1.65 6.94 14.61
CA LYS A 24 1.44 6.61 16.03
C LYS A 24 2.46 5.60 16.57
N GLU A 25 2.83 4.60 15.77
CA GLU A 25 3.77 3.55 16.20
C GLU A 25 5.24 3.93 15.92
N GLN A 26 5.55 4.49 14.75
CA GLN A 26 6.93 4.78 14.35
C GLN A 26 7.35 6.24 14.52
N GLY A 27 6.41 7.16 14.75
CA GLY A 27 6.71 8.57 15.03
C GLY A 27 7.04 9.43 13.80
N PHE A 28 6.65 9.00 12.59
CA PHE A 28 6.78 9.84 11.40
C PHE A 28 5.81 11.03 11.46
N ALA A 29 6.31 12.25 11.25
CA ALA A 29 5.50 13.46 11.24
C ALA A 29 4.84 13.72 9.87
N ASP A 30 5.58 13.52 8.77
CA ASP A 30 5.16 13.83 7.40
C ASP A 30 4.87 12.56 6.60
N GLU A 31 3.75 11.89 6.91
CA GLU A 31 3.40 10.60 6.27
C GLU A 31 2.74 10.76 4.89
N PHE A 32 2.06 11.88 4.62
CA PHE A 32 1.28 12.08 3.41
C PHE A 32 1.99 13.02 2.44
N ASP A 33 1.94 12.69 1.15
CA ASP A 33 2.62 13.44 0.10
C ASP A 33 1.70 13.71 -1.11
N GLU A 34 2.16 14.56 -2.03
CA GLU A 34 1.44 14.89 -3.26
C GLU A 34 1.18 13.68 -4.18
N ILE A 35 2.00 12.63 -4.07
CA ILE A 35 1.92 11.41 -4.89
C ILE A 35 0.68 10.59 -4.49
N ASP A 36 0.20 10.73 -3.26
CA ASP A 36 -1.00 10.04 -2.77
C ASP A 36 -2.25 10.31 -3.63
N SER A 37 -2.35 11.51 -4.23
CA SER A 37 -3.45 11.91 -5.12
C SER A 37 -3.37 11.34 -6.55
N ARG A 38 -2.21 10.81 -6.94
CA ARG A 38 -1.93 10.25 -8.27
C ARG A 38 -1.49 8.79 -8.23
N SER A 39 -1.77 8.10 -7.13
CA SER A 39 -1.42 6.69 -6.91
C SER A 39 -2.66 5.80 -6.89
N TRP A 40 -2.45 4.53 -7.21
CA TRP A 40 -3.36 3.46 -6.85
C TRP A 40 -3.02 2.96 -5.45
N HIS A 41 -4.02 2.88 -4.58
CA HIS A 41 -3.87 2.40 -3.20
C HIS A 41 -4.61 1.08 -3.06
N LEU A 42 -3.91 0.09 -2.49
CA LEU A 42 -4.45 -1.20 -2.10
C LEU A 42 -4.87 -1.14 -0.64
N VAL A 43 -6.08 -1.58 -0.33
CA VAL A 43 -6.47 -1.94 1.04
C VAL A 43 -6.81 -3.42 1.07
N LEU A 44 -6.17 -4.17 1.96
CA LEU A 44 -6.51 -5.55 2.24
C LEU A 44 -7.50 -5.61 3.38
N TYR A 45 -8.61 -6.32 3.13
CA TYR A 45 -9.62 -6.60 4.12
C TYR A 45 -9.54 -8.05 4.55
N LEU A 46 -9.57 -8.29 5.87
CA LEU A 46 -9.96 -9.58 6.41
C LEU A 46 -11.41 -9.46 6.85
N ASP A 47 -12.29 -10.07 6.07
CA ASP A 47 -13.75 -9.92 6.17
C ASP A 47 -14.16 -8.45 6.00
N GLN A 48 -14.55 -7.74 7.07
CA GLN A 48 -14.91 -6.32 7.02
C GLN A 48 -13.82 -5.39 7.58
N THR A 49 -12.73 -5.95 8.09
CA THR A 49 -11.69 -5.19 8.79
C THR A 49 -10.54 -4.85 7.85
N PRO A 50 -10.16 -3.56 7.68
CA PRO A 50 -8.97 -3.19 6.93
C PRO A 50 -7.71 -3.53 7.74
N ILE A 51 -6.85 -4.40 7.20
CA ILE A 51 -5.72 -5.00 7.91
C ILE A 51 -4.35 -4.53 7.41
N ALA A 52 -4.26 -4.12 6.14
CA ALA A 52 -3.02 -3.68 5.52
C ALA A 52 -3.26 -2.78 4.32
N THR A 53 -2.26 -1.98 3.96
CA THR A 53 -2.29 -1.10 2.80
C THR A 53 -0.93 -1.02 2.11
N GLY A 54 -0.94 -0.49 0.90
CA GLY A 54 0.23 -0.08 0.13
C GLY A 54 -0.18 0.69 -1.10
N ARG A 55 0.75 1.41 -1.73
CA ARG A 55 0.49 2.19 -2.95
C ARG A 55 1.36 1.74 -4.10
N VAL A 56 0.87 1.96 -5.31
CA VAL A 56 1.61 1.82 -6.56
C VAL A 56 1.33 3.01 -7.48
N TYR A 57 2.38 3.57 -8.09
CA TYR A 57 2.27 4.70 -9.02
C TYR A 57 3.32 4.60 -10.13
N GLU A 58 3.03 5.23 -11.26
CA GLU A 58 3.94 5.33 -12.40
C GLU A 58 5.04 6.35 -12.07
N GLU A 59 6.30 5.93 -12.15
CA GLU A 59 7.45 6.84 -12.09
C GLU A 59 7.81 7.35 -13.49
N ASP A 60 7.82 6.45 -14.46
CA ASP A 60 8.06 6.69 -15.87
C ASP A 60 7.24 5.66 -16.71
N PRO A 61 7.15 5.82 -18.04
CA PRO A 61 6.32 4.96 -18.89
C PRO A 61 6.56 3.45 -18.78
N GLU A 62 7.70 3.02 -18.26
CA GLU A 62 8.06 1.60 -18.11
C GLU A 62 8.17 1.17 -16.64
N THR A 63 8.36 2.10 -15.71
CA THR A 63 8.67 1.85 -14.30
C THR A 63 7.56 2.30 -13.35
N TYR A 64 7.10 1.36 -12.52
CA TYR A 64 6.15 1.62 -11.45
C TYR A 64 6.82 1.48 -10.08
N ARG A 65 6.49 2.37 -9.16
CA ARG A 65 6.97 2.36 -7.77
C ARG A 65 5.91 1.84 -6.84
N ILE A 66 6.31 0.92 -5.98
CA ILE A 66 5.50 0.35 -4.91
C ILE A 66 6.06 0.82 -3.57
N GLY A 67 5.20 1.32 -2.68
CA GLY A 67 5.64 1.83 -1.37
C GLY A 67 4.49 1.97 -0.38
N ARG A 68 4.78 2.58 0.79
CA ARG A 68 3.84 2.76 1.90
C ARG A 68 3.16 1.46 2.34
N ILE A 69 3.91 0.36 2.27
CA ILE A 69 3.42 -0.95 2.67
C ILE A 69 3.37 -1.00 4.18
N CYS A 70 2.18 -1.18 4.75
CA CYS A 70 2.03 -1.34 6.18
C CYS A 70 0.94 -2.37 6.51
N VAL A 71 1.19 -3.10 7.60
CA VAL A 71 0.28 -4.10 8.16
C VAL A 71 0.03 -3.71 9.60
N ARG A 72 -1.25 -3.63 10.00
CA ARG A 72 -1.61 -3.34 11.39
C ARG A 72 -1.04 -4.41 12.31
N LYS A 73 -0.57 -4.00 13.49
CA LYS A 73 0.18 -4.84 14.42
C LYS A 73 -0.46 -6.20 14.73
N PRO A 74 -1.79 -6.33 14.94
CA PRO A 74 -2.42 -7.63 15.23
C PRO A 74 -2.33 -8.67 14.11
N PHE A 75 -2.08 -8.24 12.86
CA PHE A 75 -2.09 -9.10 11.68
C PHE A 75 -0.68 -9.38 11.12
N ARG A 76 0.37 -8.94 11.84
CA ARG A 76 1.76 -9.23 11.50
C ARG A 76 2.10 -10.69 11.81
N GLY A 77 3.14 -11.23 11.15
CA GLY A 77 3.52 -12.65 11.26
C GLY A 77 2.63 -13.63 10.50
N GLN A 78 1.55 -13.15 9.86
CA GLN A 78 0.58 -13.98 9.12
C GLN A 78 0.74 -13.88 7.59
N SER A 79 1.95 -13.54 7.11
CA SER A 79 2.26 -13.35 5.68
C SER A 79 1.44 -12.27 4.95
N VAL A 80 0.72 -11.40 5.66
CA VAL A 80 -0.10 -10.32 5.09
C VAL A 80 0.71 -9.38 4.20
N GLY A 81 1.93 -9.01 4.60
CA GLY A 81 2.80 -8.15 3.80
C GLY A 81 3.15 -8.75 2.44
N THR A 82 3.34 -10.07 2.36
CA THR A 82 3.58 -10.78 1.10
C THR A 82 2.40 -10.64 0.15
N TYR A 83 1.16 -10.71 0.66
CA TYR A 83 -0.03 -10.48 -0.15
C TYR A 83 -0.08 -9.04 -0.67
N VAL A 84 0.22 -8.04 0.16
CA VAL A 84 0.25 -6.63 -0.26
C VAL A 84 1.21 -6.44 -1.44
N VAL A 85 2.44 -6.91 -1.33
CA VAL A 85 3.45 -6.82 -2.39
C VAL A 85 2.96 -7.53 -3.66
N LYS A 86 2.46 -8.77 -3.55
CA LYS A 86 1.97 -9.55 -4.69
C LYS A 86 0.85 -8.83 -5.43
N PHE A 87 -0.14 -8.30 -4.71
CA PHE A 87 -1.25 -7.58 -5.34
C PHE A 87 -0.79 -6.27 -6.00
N LEU A 88 0.13 -5.52 -5.38
CA LEU A 88 0.67 -4.29 -5.95
C LEU A 88 1.50 -4.56 -7.22
N CYS A 89 2.31 -5.63 -7.24
CA CYS A 89 3.02 -6.06 -8.44
C CYS A 89 2.04 -6.42 -9.58
N ASN A 90 1.00 -7.19 -9.27
CA ASN A 90 -0.03 -7.54 -10.26
C ASN A 90 -0.75 -6.29 -10.79
N LYS A 91 -1.03 -5.31 -9.92
CA LYS A 91 -1.62 -4.04 -10.33
C LYS A 91 -0.67 -3.27 -11.25
N ALA A 92 0.62 -3.19 -10.92
CA ALA A 92 1.64 -2.58 -11.78
C ALA A 92 1.66 -3.21 -13.19
N ILE A 93 1.70 -4.55 -13.26
CA ILE A 93 1.68 -5.29 -14.53
C ILE A 93 0.41 -4.96 -15.33
N SER A 94 -0.76 -4.92 -14.68
CA SER A 94 -2.03 -4.57 -15.34
C SER A 94 -2.09 -3.13 -15.86
N LEU A 95 -1.23 -2.24 -15.34
CA LEU A 95 -1.09 -0.86 -15.78
C LEU A 95 -0.01 -0.69 -16.86
N GLY A 96 0.67 -1.76 -17.27
CA GLY A 96 1.70 -1.74 -18.31
C GLY A 96 3.14 -1.71 -17.81
N ALA A 97 3.39 -1.93 -16.52
CA ALA A 97 4.74 -1.92 -15.97
C ALA A 97 5.63 -2.98 -16.63
N ARG A 98 6.81 -2.55 -17.11
CA ARG A 98 7.92 -3.46 -17.47
C ARG A 98 8.86 -3.67 -16.29
N LYS A 99 8.90 -2.70 -15.36
CA LYS A 99 9.70 -2.74 -14.15
C LYS A 99 8.87 -2.27 -12.95
N ALA A 100 9.04 -2.96 -11.82
CA ALA A 100 8.50 -2.53 -10.53
C ALA A 100 9.65 -2.30 -9.55
N VAL A 101 9.66 -1.14 -8.89
CA VAL A 101 10.65 -0.77 -7.87
C VAL A 101 9.94 -0.73 -6.52
N LEU A 102 10.46 -1.53 -5.57
CA LEU A 102 9.94 -1.58 -4.20
C LEU A 102 10.70 -0.57 -3.33
N LEU A 103 9.96 0.33 -2.69
CA LEU A 103 10.46 1.24 -1.66
C LEU A 103 10.04 0.69 -0.30
N ALA A 104 11.01 0.19 0.46
CA ALA A 104 10.81 -0.19 1.85
C ALA A 104 11.00 1.05 2.74
N GLN A 105 10.02 1.34 3.58
CA GLN A 105 10.14 2.29 4.69
C GLN A 105 10.20 1.46 5.96
N LEU A 106 11.31 1.59 6.69
CA LEU A 106 11.53 0.94 7.98
C LEU A 106 10.89 1.75 9.09
#